data_AF-A7ES96-F1
#
_entry.id   AF-A7ES96-F1
#
_cell.length_a   1.000
_cell.length_b   1.000
_cell.length_c   1.000
_cell.angle_alpha   90.00
_cell.angle_beta   90.00
_cell.angle_gamma   90.00
#
_symmetry.space_group_name_H-M   'P 1'
#
loop_
_entity.id
_entity.type
_entity.pdbx_description
1 polymer ?
#
loop_
_entity_poly.entity_id
_entity_poly.type
_entity_poly.pdbx_seq_one_letter_code
_entity_poly.pdbx_strand_id
1 'polypeptide(L)'
;MSSSEIGDVKLGVLQEVQVTTTTGADLDQENGNTNVTEREKISEKDYARQVQDEATLAVFGKKQQLKRRFKSLSSVGLTCGLMLTWEVILFTLQFGLQNGGPAGLIYGYLAAWAGSMLQALVMAEMSSMIPLAGGPFNWVAILSPPWCKKFLSYLAGWLTVICWQAFVAETCYTVASLIQGLLILNYPDYDPKLWQATLLFYAIALFGAFINTYLGGLLPRIEAMMLIVYILGFIGVLIPLVYLSPHSSAEKVFTTFQNLGGWNSMGLSFFVGWITSVSSFVGNDGADHIAEEINQASKVIPFSIWFSTLFNGMLGFSMMIAVLFSVQDIVAATQSSTGFPFMEIFQTALGSKKGANALVDPKTRLPINAIIGTLIVNVLLALVSVGSYTAFEAFYSVVLAAYQSSFLLAASVMLVKRLKTPASEMPWGPFRLRKLGVPITIVAMIYTVIALFFSFWPAFSTVDAAVL
;
A
#
# COMPACT_ATOMS: atom_id res chain seq x y z
N MET A 1 -3.56 -8.48 -30.16
CA MET A 1 -4.93 -8.02 -30.45
C MET A 1 -4.88 -6.55 -30.77
N SER A 2 -5.28 -6.19 -31.98
CA SER A 2 -5.52 -4.79 -32.37
C SER A 2 -6.73 -4.22 -31.61
N SER A 3 -6.90 -2.89 -31.59
CA SER A 3 -8.08 -2.23 -31.03
C SER A 3 -9.38 -2.71 -31.67
N SER A 4 -9.34 -3.05 -32.97
CA SER A 4 -10.48 -3.63 -33.69
C SER A 4 -10.81 -5.05 -33.21
N GLU A 5 -9.79 -5.91 -33.02
CA GLU A 5 -10.00 -7.29 -32.54
C GLU A 5 -10.56 -7.33 -31.11
N ILE A 6 -10.21 -6.39 -30.24
CA ILE A 6 -10.81 -6.28 -28.89
C ILE A 6 -12.26 -5.78 -28.97
N GLY A 7 -12.56 -4.86 -29.89
CA GLY A 7 -13.92 -4.36 -30.15
C GLY A 7 -14.85 -5.44 -30.69
N ASP A 8 -14.38 -6.22 -31.65
CA ASP A 8 -15.13 -7.32 -32.28
C ASP A 8 -15.35 -8.49 -31.30
N VAL A 9 -14.34 -8.82 -30.49
CA VAL A 9 -14.49 -9.82 -29.40
C VAL A 9 -15.46 -9.30 -28.32
N LYS A 10 -15.42 -8.02 -27.96
CA LYS A 10 -16.41 -7.43 -27.04
C LYS A 10 -17.83 -7.52 -27.60
N LEU A 11 -18.04 -7.24 -28.89
CA LEU A 11 -19.36 -7.32 -29.51
C LEU A 11 -19.86 -8.77 -29.57
N GLY A 12 -18.99 -9.70 -29.98
CA GLY A 12 -19.31 -11.13 -30.05
C GLY A 12 -19.65 -11.72 -28.68
N VAL A 13 -18.87 -11.40 -27.64
CA VAL A 13 -19.13 -11.85 -26.27
C VAL A 13 -20.36 -11.19 -25.67
N LEU A 14 -20.63 -9.91 -25.95
CA LEU A 14 -21.87 -9.25 -25.49
C LEU A 14 -23.12 -9.85 -26.14
N GLN A 15 -23.04 -10.24 -27.42
CA GLN A 15 -24.10 -10.98 -28.09
C GLN A 15 -24.25 -12.40 -27.53
N GLU A 16 -23.16 -13.14 -27.30
CA GLU A 16 -23.20 -14.46 -26.66
C GLU A 16 -23.78 -14.40 -25.25
N VAL A 17 -23.41 -13.39 -24.46
CA VAL A 17 -23.94 -13.17 -23.11
C VAL A 17 -25.42 -12.82 -23.13
N GLN A 18 -25.88 -11.95 -24.03
CA GLN A 18 -27.31 -11.66 -24.21
C GLN A 18 -28.09 -12.90 -24.63
N VAL A 19 -27.54 -13.71 -25.53
CA VAL A 19 -28.15 -14.97 -25.96
C VAL A 19 -28.22 -15.93 -24.78
N THR A 20 -27.14 -16.09 -24.00
CA THR A 20 -27.07 -17.01 -22.85
C THR A 20 -27.98 -16.57 -21.69
N THR A 21 -28.19 -15.26 -21.47
CA THR A 21 -29.17 -14.78 -20.49
C THR A 21 -30.62 -15.05 -20.91
N THR A 22 -30.90 -15.04 -22.21
CA THR A 22 -32.25 -15.31 -22.74
C THR A 22 -32.51 -16.82 -22.80
N THR A 23 -31.57 -17.61 -23.33
CA THR A 23 -31.70 -19.08 -23.40
C THR A 23 -31.56 -19.77 -22.05
N GLY A 24 -30.81 -19.22 -21.10
CA GLY A 24 -30.76 -19.76 -19.73
C GLY A 24 -32.09 -19.61 -18.97
N ALA A 25 -32.93 -18.64 -19.34
CA ALA A 25 -34.28 -18.50 -18.79
C ALA A 25 -35.29 -19.45 -19.46
N ASP A 26 -35.11 -19.73 -20.75
CA ASP A 26 -36.05 -20.54 -21.55
C ASP A 26 -35.73 -22.06 -21.53
N LEU A 27 -34.45 -22.46 -21.47
CA LEU A 27 -34.03 -23.88 -21.48
C LEU A 27 -34.30 -24.62 -20.16
N ASP A 28 -34.41 -23.88 -19.04
CA ASP A 28 -34.68 -24.45 -17.72
C ASP A 28 -36.19 -24.67 -17.45
N GLN A 29 -37.09 -24.18 -18.32
CA GLN A 29 -38.51 -24.55 -18.28
C GLN A 29 -38.80 -25.91 -18.93
N GLU A 30 -37.93 -26.38 -19.84
CA GLU A 30 -38.17 -27.63 -20.59
C GLU A 30 -37.61 -28.88 -19.90
N ASN A 31 -36.56 -28.77 -19.09
CA ASN A 31 -35.93 -29.91 -18.43
C ASN A 31 -36.25 -29.94 -16.94
N GLY A 32 -37.40 -30.50 -16.58
CA GLY A 32 -37.90 -30.69 -15.21
C GLY A 32 -37.07 -31.63 -14.33
N ASN A 33 -35.77 -31.35 -14.14
CA ASN A 33 -34.88 -32.12 -13.29
C ASN A 33 -34.28 -31.22 -12.20
N THR A 34 -34.88 -31.32 -11.02
CA THR A 34 -34.64 -30.49 -9.85
C THR A 34 -33.35 -30.88 -9.14
N ASN A 35 -32.32 -30.03 -9.22
CA ASN A 35 -31.39 -29.76 -8.11
C ASN A 35 -31.36 -28.25 -7.88
N VAL A 36 -32.51 -27.72 -7.48
CA VAL A 36 -32.80 -26.30 -7.23
C VAL A 36 -32.35 -25.85 -5.83
N THR A 37 -31.85 -26.75 -4.99
CA THR A 37 -31.70 -26.53 -3.54
C THR A 37 -30.38 -25.91 -3.06
N GLU A 38 -29.38 -25.67 -3.93
CA GLU A 38 -28.20 -24.85 -3.57
C GLU A 38 -28.20 -23.45 -4.24
N ARG A 39 -29.16 -23.14 -5.12
CA ARG A 39 -29.39 -21.81 -5.70
C ARG A 39 -30.31 -20.92 -4.84
N GLU A 40 -30.28 -21.10 -3.51
CA GLU A 40 -31.05 -20.22 -2.63
C GLU A 40 -30.45 -18.79 -2.60
N LYS A 41 -31.17 -17.89 -3.29
CA LYS A 41 -31.21 -16.42 -3.14
C LYS A 41 -29.97 -15.62 -3.57
N ILE A 42 -29.42 -15.90 -4.75
CA ILE A 42 -28.71 -14.83 -5.48
C ILE A 42 -29.78 -13.96 -6.14
N SER A 43 -29.88 -12.68 -5.76
CA SER A 43 -30.79 -11.73 -6.41
C SER A 43 -30.48 -11.70 -7.92
N GLU A 44 -31.48 -11.58 -8.79
CA GLU A 44 -31.28 -11.39 -10.25
C GLU A 44 -30.22 -10.34 -10.57
N LYS A 45 -30.17 -9.27 -9.76
CA LYS A 45 -29.18 -8.20 -9.86
C LYS A 45 -27.75 -8.68 -9.59
N ASP A 46 -27.57 -9.59 -8.65
CA ASP A 46 -26.26 -10.15 -8.31
C ASP A 46 -25.82 -11.22 -9.32
N TYR A 47 -26.74 -11.98 -9.89
CA TYR A 47 -26.46 -12.89 -11.00
C TYR A 47 -26.01 -12.11 -12.25
N ALA A 48 -26.75 -11.06 -12.64
CA ALA A 48 -26.39 -10.21 -13.77
C ALA A 48 -25.00 -9.57 -13.60
N ARG A 49 -24.62 -9.18 -12.38
CA ARG A 49 -23.28 -8.68 -12.06
C ARG A 49 -22.20 -9.73 -12.26
N GLN A 50 -22.44 -10.95 -11.79
CA GLN A 50 -21.49 -12.04 -11.95
C GLN A 50 -21.23 -12.35 -13.42
N VAL A 51 -22.30 -12.47 -14.23
CA VAL A 51 -22.21 -12.70 -15.68
C VAL A 51 -21.43 -11.58 -16.37
N GLN A 52 -21.70 -10.32 -16.01
CA GLN A 52 -20.99 -9.17 -16.57
C GLN A 52 -19.49 -9.18 -16.24
N ASP A 53 -19.13 -9.58 -15.03
CA ASP A 53 -17.74 -9.62 -14.61
C ASP A 53 -16.99 -10.82 -15.25
N GLU A 54 -17.65 -11.98 -15.40
CA GLU A 54 -17.11 -13.12 -16.14
C GLU A 54 -16.88 -12.78 -17.62
N ALA A 55 -17.85 -12.09 -18.25
CA ALA A 55 -17.69 -11.56 -19.61
C ALA A 55 -16.52 -10.58 -19.71
N THR A 56 -16.29 -9.75 -18.69
CA THR A 56 -15.16 -8.81 -18.66
C THR A 56 -13.82 -9.54 -18.66
N LEU A 57 -13.70 -10.67 -17.95
CA LEU A 57 -12.49 -11.50 -17.96
C LEU A 57 -12.30 -12.23 -19.30
N ALA A 58 -13.39 -12.71 -19.90
CA ALA A 58 -13.37 -13.41 -21.17
C ALA A 58 -12.82 -12.55 -22.31
N VAL A 59 -13.08 -11.23 -22.30
CA VAL A 59 -12.49 -10.26 -23.25
C VAL A 59 -10.96 -10.28 -23.23
N PHE A 60 -10.34 -10.63 -22.10
CA PHE A 60 -8.89 -10.75 -21.95
C PHE A 60 -8.39 -12.20 -22.07
N GLY A 61 -9.25 -13.14 -22.47
CA GLY A 61 -8.90 -14.56 -22.56
C GLY A 61 -8.69 -15.23 -21.20
N LYS A 62 -9.24 -14.68 -20.11
CA LYS A 62 -9.14 -15.24 -18.76
C LYS A 62 -10.47 -15.86 -18.33
N LYS A 63 -10.40 -17.01 -17.67
CA LYS A 63 -11.55 -17.66 -17.01
C LYS A 63 -11.48 -17.39 -15.50
N GLN A 64 -12.60 -17.02 -14.89
CA GLN A 64 -12.72 -16.85 -13.43
C GLN A 64 -12.26 -18.14 -12.72
N GLN A 65 -11.27 -18.02 -11.81
CA GLN A 65 -10.80 -19.13 -10.97
C GLN A 65 -11.15 -18.92 -9.49
N LEU A 66 -11.13 -17.67 -9.01
CA LEU A 66 -11.33 -17.34 -7.61
C LEU A 66 -12.79 -17.04 -7.29
N LYS A 67 -13.20 -17.29 -6.04
CA LYS A 67 -14.55 -16.92 -5.57
C LYS A 67 -14.58 -15.44 -5.22
N ARG A 68 -15.61 -14.74 -5.68
CA ARG A 68 -15.79 -13.33 -5.34
C ARG A 68 -16.25 -13.19 -3.89
N ARG A 69 -15.43 -12.56 -3.06
CA ARG A 69 -15.66 -12.40 -1.61
C ARG A 69 -15.79 -10.95 -1.20
N PHE A 70 -15.29 -10.02 -2.01
CA PHE A 70 -15.19 -8.61 -1.67
C PHE A 70 -16.26 -7.74 -2.35
N LYS A 71 -16.86 -6.85 -1.56
CA LYS A 71 -17.74 -5.76 -1.98
C LYS A 71 -17.01 -4.40 -1.88
N SER A 72 -17.68 -3.30 -2.23
CA SER A 72 -17.06 -1.96 -2.25
C SER A 72 -16.49 -1.50 -0.91
N LEU A 73 -17.24 -1.64 0.19
CA LEU A 73 -16.77 -1.19 1.51
C LEU A 73 -15.62 -2.04 2.05
N SER A 74 -15.66 -3.37 1.82
CA SER A 74 -14.56 -4.26 2.21
C SER A 74 -13.30 -4.01 1.38
N SER A 75 -13.45 -3.68 0.09
CA SER A 75 -12.32 -3.29 -0.78
C SER A 75 -11.67 -2.01 -0.28
N VAL A 76 -12.48 -0.98 0.06
CA VAL A 76 -11.97 0.27 0.66
C VAL A 76 -11.29 -0.01 2.00
N GLY A 77 -11.88 -0.85 2.84
CA GLY A 77 -11.28 -1.27 4.10
C GLY A 77 -9.93 -1.96 3.92
N LEU A 78 -9.81 -2.83 2.91
CA LEU A 78 -8.56 -3.49 2.54
C LEU A 78 -7.51 -2.48 2.08
N THR A 79 -7.83 -1.60 1.12
CA THR A 79 -6.86 -0.60 0.64
C THR A 79 -6.48 0.38 1.74
N CYS A 80 -7.43 0.76 2.61
CA CYS A 80 -7.14 1.59 3.77
C CYS A 80 -6.20 0.90 4.75
N GLY A 81 -6.49 -0.36 5.09
CA GLY A 81 -5.72 -1.17 6.03
C GLY A 81 -4.39 -1.67 5.49
N LEU A 82 -4.15 -1.59 4.17
CA LEU A 82 -2.84 -1.84 3.58
C LEU A 82 -1.90 -0.64 3.68
N MET A 83 -2.41 0.58 3.50
CA MET A 83 -1.57 1.78 3.56
C MET A 83 -1.17 2.17 4.98
N LEU A 84 -2.03 1.94 5.98
CA LEU A 84 -1.81 2.26 7.41
C LEU A 84 -1.16 3.65 7.63
N THR A 85 -1.65 4.65 6.90
CA THR A 85 -0.91 5.90 6.68
C THR A 85 -0.61 6.65 7.98
N TRP A 86 -1.52 6.69 8.95
CA TRP A 86 -1.26 7.43 10.19
C TRP A 86 -0.27 6.71 11.11
N GLU A 87 -0.18 5.39 11.07
CA GLU A 87 0.82 4.60 11.79
C GLU A 87 2.19 4.67 11.10
N VAL A 88 2.22 4.54 9.76
CA VAL A 88 3.48 4.60 8.99
C VAL A 88 4.18 5.93 9.23
N ILE A 89 3.45 7.04 9.31
CA ILE A 89 4.01 8.34 9.70
C ILE A 89 4.72 8.28 11.05
N LEU A 90 4.14 7.60 12.05
CA LEU A 90 4.74 7.47 13.37
C LEU A 90 6.01 6.63 13.30
N PHE A 91 5.96 5.49 12.61
CA PHE A 91 7.09 4.56 12.48
C PHE A 91 8.27 5.19 11.73
N THR A 92 8.00 6.01 10.73
CA THR A 92 9.01 6.64 9.87
C THR A 92 9.35 8.07 10.27
N LEU A 93 8.73 8.59 11.34
CA LEU A 93 8.88 9.98 11.80
C LEU A 93 10.33 10.42 11.97
N GLN A 94 11.22 9.46 12.29
CA GLN A 94 12.65 9.69 12.43
C GLN A 94 13.26 10.34 11.19
N PHE A 95 12.98 9.84 9.99
CA PHE A 95 13.62 10.34 8.77
C PHE A 95 13.25 11.78 8.48
N GLY A 96 11.97 12.13 8.60
CA GLY A 96 11.50 13.47 8.33
C GLY A 96 11.80 14.48 9.44
N LEU A 97 11.84 14.06 10.71
CA LEU A 97 12.32 14.95 11.78
C LEU A 97 13.82 15.21 11.66
N GLN A 98 14.61 14.17 11.34
CA GLN A 98 16.05 14.28 11.15
C GLN A 98 16.40 15.19 9.97
N ASN A 99 15.70 15.00 8.86
CA ASN A 99 15.94 15.68 7.59
C ASN A 99 14.66 16.38 7.12
N GLY A 100 14.63 17.71 7.17
CA GLY A 100 13.46 18.53 6.87
C GLY A 100 12.78 19.12 8.10
N GLY A 101 12.79 18.44 9.24
CA GLY A 101 12.18 18.91 10.49
C GLY A 101 10.64 18.98 10.43
N PRO A 102 9.98 19.56 11.47
CA PRO A 102 8.52 19.66 11.53
C PRO A 102 7.90 20.37 10.32
N ALA A 103 8.46 21.50 9.87
CA ALA A 103 7.97 22.22 8.71
C ALA A 103 8.14 21.37 7.43
N GLY A 104 9.29 20.71 7.29
CA GLY A 104 9.56 19.81 6.17
C GLY A 104 8.57 18.65 6.09
N LEU A 105 8.22 18.04 7.24
CA LEU A 105 7.21 16.99 7.32
C LEU A 105 5.83 17.48 6.88
N ILE A 106 5.38 18.66 7.32
CA ILE A 106 4.07 19.21 6.96
C ILE A 106 3.98 19.48 5.46
N TYR A 107 4.90 20.26 4.91
CA TYR A 107 4.86 20.65 3.50
C TYR A 107 5.18 19.47 2.58
N GLY A 108 6.13 18.62 3.00
CA GLY A 108 6.45 17.37 2.33
C GLY A 108 5.26 16.42 2.30
N TYR A 109 4.51 16.30 3.40
CA TYR A 109 3.31 15.47 3.44
C TYR A 109 2.22 15.95 2.48
N LEU A 110 1.94 17.26 2.45
CA LEU A 110 0.97 17.81 1.50
C LEU A 110 1.39 17.58 0.04
N ALA A 111 2.68 17.75 -0.27
CA ALA A 111 3.22 17.47 -1.60
C ALA A 111 3.14 15.98 -1.97
N ALA A 112 3.47 15.09 -1.03
CA ALA A 112 3.39 13.64 -1.23
C ALA A 112 1.95 13.17 -1.39
N TRP A 113 1.02 13.73 -0.60
CA TRP A 113 -0.40 13.41 -0.70
C TRP A 113 -0.98 13.85 -2.04
N ALA A 114 -0.68 15.07 -2.49
CA ALA A 114 -1.09 15.54 -3.80
C ALA A 114 -0.52 14.66 -4.93
N GLY A 115 0.76 14.31 -4.87
CA GLY A 115 1.41 13.42 -5.82
C GLY A 115 0.77 12.02 -5.85
N SER A 116 0.56 11.44 -4.68
CA SER A 116 -0.07 10.13 -4.51
C SER A 116 -1.51 10.11 -4.99
N MET A 117 -2.27 11.20 -4.80
CA MET A 117 -3.61 11.35 -5.36
C MET A 117 -3.58 11.34 -6.90
N LEU A 118 -2.59 11.98 -7.52
CA LEU A 118 -2.45 11.94 -8.98
C LEU A 118 -2.09 10.52 -9.46
N GLN A 119 -1.20 9.81 -8.76
CA GLN A 119 -0.90 8.41 -9.06
C GLN A 119 -2.16 7.52 -8.93
N ALA A 120 -2.88 7.66 -7.82
CA ALA A 120 -4.13 6.96 -7.53
C ALA A 120 -5.18 7.18 -8.63
N LEU A 121 -5.32 8.41 -9.15
CA LEU A 121 -6.23 8.71 -10.25
C LEU A 121 -5.82 8.01 -11.56
N VAL A 122 -4.52 7.94 -11.87
CA VAL A 122 -4.02 7.25 -13.07
C VAL A 122 -4.24 5.74 -12.95
N MET A 123 -3.94 5.15 -11.79
CA MET A 123 -4.21 3.73 -11.51
C MET A 123 -5.69 3.41 -11.49
N ALA A 124 -6.53 4.28 -10.93
CA ALA A 124 -7.98 4.12 -10.96
C ALA A 124 -8.53 4.07 -12.39
N GLU A 125 -7.98 4.85 -13.33
CA GLU A 125 -8.41 4.76 -14.74
C GLU A 125 -7.91 3.48 -15.40
N MET A 126 -6.66 3.07 -15.15
CA MET A 126 -6.11 1.82 -15.71
C MET A 126 -6.82 0.58 -15.17
N SER A 127 -7.10 0.51 -13.87
CA SER A 127 -7.85 -0.57 -13.23
C SER A 127 -9.31 -0.61 -13.70
N SER A 128 -9.91 0.54 -13.99
CA SER A 128 -11.25 0.58 -14.58
C SER A 128 -11.29 0.00 -15.99
N MET A 129 -10.25 0.26 -16.78
CA MET A 129 -10.10 -0.26 -18.14
C MET A 129 -9.72 -1.75 -18.17
N ILE A 130 -8.83 -2.15 -17.28
CA ILE A 130 -8.19 -3.48 -17.23
C ILE A 130 -8.26 -3.99 -15.77
N PRO A 131 -9.43 -4.47 -15.31
CA PRO A 131 -9.65 -4.93 -13.94
C PRO A 131 -9.12 -6.37 -13.75
N LEU A 132 -7.83 -6.58 -13.96
CA LEU A 132 -7.19 -7.89 -13.90
C LEU A 132 -6.24 -7.98 -12.71
N ALA A 133 -6.28 -9.12 -11.99
CA ALA A 133 -5.39 -9.38 -10.86
C ALA A 133 -3.91 -9.26 -11.28
N GLY A 134 -3.14 -8.51 -10.49
CA GLY A 134 -1.73 -8.20 -10.78
C GLY A 134 -1.51 -6.87 -11.48
N GLY A 135 -2.56 -6.06 -11.65
CA GLY A 135 -2.54 -4.63 -12.02
C GLY A 135 -1.42 -4.24 -13.00
N PRO A 136 -0.30 -3.66 -12.51
CA PRO A 136 0.83 -3.20 -13.33
C PRO A 136 1.31 -4.19 -14.40
N PHE A 137 1.37 -5.49 -14.08
CA PHE A 137 1.76 -6.53 -15.03
C PHE A 137 0.82 -6.58 -16.24
N ASN A 138 -0.49 -6.65 -16.01
CA ASN A 138 -1.47 -6.75 -17.08
C ASN A 138 -1.63 -5.43 -17.83
N TRP A 139 -1.61 -4.30 -17.11
CA TRP A 139 -1.67 -2.98 -17.73
C TRP A 139 -0.55 -2.80 -18.74
N VAL A 140 0.67 -3.13 -18.33
CA VAL A 140 1.84 -3.04 -19.22
C VAL A 140 1.75 -4.05 -20.37
N ALA A 141 1.33 -5.29 -20.12
CA ALA A 141 1.18 -6.30 -21.17
C ALA A 141 0.18 -5.90 -22.28
N ILE A 142 -0.91 -5.22 -21.89
CA ILE A 142 -2.01 -4.85 -22.79
C ILE A 142 -1.75 -3.51 -23.49
N LEU A 143 -1.20 -2.53 -22.76
CA LEU A 143 -1.00 -1.17 -23.28
C LEU A 143 0.30 -1.01 -24.07
N SER A 144 1.30 -1.87 -23.84
CA SER A 144 2.59 -1.77 -24.51
C SER A 144 2.54 -2.11 -26.01
N PRO A 145 3.40 -1.50 -26.83
CA PRO A 145 3.62 -1.91 -28.21
C PRO A 145 3.98 -3.40 -28.35
N PRO A 146 3.59 -4.08 -29.44
CA PRO A 146 3.82 -5.52 -29.62
C PRO A 146 5.28 -5.96 -29.51
N TRP A 147 6.22 -5.09 -29.89
CA TRP A 147 7.65 -5.39 -29.92
C TRP A 147 8.30 -5.43 -28.54
N CYS A 148 7.78 -4.68 -27.55
CA CYS A 148 8.34 -4.63 -26.18
C CYS A 148 7.43 -5.22 -25.11
N LYS A 149 6.14 -5.51 -25.42
CA LYS A 149 5.15 -5.90 -24.41
C LYS A 149 5.59 -7.06 -23.51
N LYS A 150 6.27 -8.07 -24.05
CA LYS A 150 6.72 -9.23 -23.26
C LYS A 150 7.75 -8.81 -22.21
N PHE A 151 8.81 -8.12 -22.65
CA PHE A 151 9.88 -7.67 -21.75
C PHE A 151 9.34 -6.71 -20.69
N LEU A 152 8.59 -5.68 -21.10
CA LEU A 152 8.06 -4.69 -20.17
C LEU A 152 7.06 -5.30 -19.19
N SER A 153 6.21 -6.25 -19.62
CA SER A 153 5.29 -6.92 -18.70
C SER A 153 6.03 -7.75 -17.66
N TYR A 154 7.07 -8.51 -18.07
CA TYR A 154 7.88 -9.26 -17.10
C TYR A 154 8.61 -8.34 -16.13
N LEU A 155 9.14 -7.21 -16.61
CA LEU A 155 9.78 -6.22 -15.76
C LEU A 155 8.80 -5.63 -14.74
N ALA A 156 7.60 -5.20 -15.17
CA ALA A 156 6.55 -4.71 -14.28
C ALA A 156 6.12 -5.77 -13.24
N GLY A 157 5.99 -7.02 -13.68
CA GLY A 157 5.68 -8.15 -12.80
C GLY A 157 6.75 -8.36 -11.73
N TRP A 158 8.02 -8.41 -12.11
CA TRP A 158 9.13 -8.60 -11.16
C TRP A 158 9.30 -7.41 -10.21
N LEU A 159 9.16 -6.18 -10.68
CA LEU A 159 9.18 -4.99 -9.80
C LEU A 159 8.05 -5.05 -8.77
N THR A 160 6.86 -5.46 -9.19
CA THR A 160 5.71 -5.65 -8.30
C THR A 160 5.99 -6.76 -7.27
N VAL A 161 6.54 -7.90 -7.68
CA VAL A 161 6.92 -8.99 -6.77
C VAL A 161 7.96 -8.52 -5.76
N ILE A 162 9.01 -7.83 -6.20
CA ILE A 162 10.05 -7.29 -5.31
C ILE A 162 9.44 -6.33 -4.29
N CYS A 163 8.59 -5.42 -4.73
CA CYS A 163 7.88 -4.48 -3.87
C CYS A 163 7.13 -5.22 -2.75
N TRP A 164 6.26 -6.17 -3.11
CA TRP A 164 5.43 -6.86 -2.12
C TRP A 164 6.23 -7.79 -1.20
N GLN A 165 7.32 -8.40 -1.68
CA GLN A 165 8.20 -9.19 -0.82
C GLN A 165 8.96 -8.29 0.18
N ALA A 166 9.53 -7.18 -0.30
CA ALA A 166 10.23 -6.24 0.55
C ALA A 166 9.28 -5.60 1.57
N PHE A 167 8.02 -5.34 1.20
CA PHE A 167 7.01 -4.75 2.09
C PHE A 167 6.64 -5.69 3.25
N VAL A 168 6.55 -7.00 2.99
CA VAL A 168 6.33 -8.00 4.05
C VAL A 168 7.53 -8.04 5.00
N ALA A 169 8.76 -8.02 4.46
CA ALA A 169 9.96 -7.97 5.29
C ALA A 169 10.02 -6.68 6.13
N GLU A 170 9.78 -5.53 5.52
CA GLU A 170 9.68 -4.23 6.21
C GLU A 170 8.70 -4.30 7.38
N THR A 171 7.48 -4.79 7.14
CA THR A 171 6.46 -4.91 8.18
C THR A 171 6.90 -5.81 9.34
N CYS A 172 7.49 -6.97 9.05
CA CYS A 172 7.96 -7.90 10.08
C CYS A 172 9.07 -7.28 10.92
N TYR A 173 9.98 -6.54 10.28
CA TYR A 173 11.08 -5.87 10.96
C TYR A 173 10.59 -4.70 11.81
N THR A 174 9.67 -3.88 11.29
CA THR A 174 9.08 -2.76 12.03
C THR A 174 8.40 -3.27 13.30
N VAL A 175 7.56 -4.31 13.20
CA VAL A 175 6.89 -4.88 14.37
C VAL A 175 7.90 -5.49 15.37
N ALA A 176 8.93 -6.20 14.90
CA ALA A 176 9.98 -6.71 15.76
C ALA A 176 10.71 -5.60 16.53
N SER A 177 11.03 -4.50 15.84
CA SER A 177 11.71 -3.34 16.41
C SER A 177 10.81 -2.57 17.38
N LEU A 178 9.50 -2.46 17.10
CA LEU A 178 8.53 -1.87 18.01
C LEU A 178 8.44 -2.66 19.32
N ILE A 179 8.42 -4.00 19.25
CA ILE A 179 8.45 -4.86 20.44
C ILE A 179 9.72 -4.60 21.25
N GLN A 180 10.88 -4.47 20.59
CA GLN A 180 12.12 -4.12 21.29
C GLN A 180 12.09 -2.71 21.90
N GLY A 181 11.57 -1.72 21.19
CA GLY A 181 11.38 -0.35 21.72
C GLY A 181 10.53 -0.35 22.99
N LEU A 182 9.44 -1.14 23.01
CA LEU A 182 8.62 -1.33 24.20
C LEU A 182 9.39 -2.02 25.34
N LEU A 183 10.26 -2.99 25.05
CA LEU A 183 11.10 -3.63 26.08
C LEU A 183 12.06 -2.61 26.70
N ILE A 184 12.71 -1.76 25.90
CA ILE A 184 13.61 -0.70 26.36
C ILE A 184 12.89 0.29 27.29
N LEU A 185 11.67 0.71 26.94
CA LEU A 185 10.87 1.63 27.76
C LEU A 185 10.53 1.06 29.15
N ASN A 186 10.27 -0.25 29.20
CA ASN A 186 9.74 -0.92 30.39
C ASN A 186 10.79 -1.53 31.29
N TYR A 187 11.90 -1.97 30.71
CA TYR A 187 12.98 -2.66 31.40
C TYR A 187 14.28 -1.86 31.22
N PRO A 188 14.65 -0.98 32.17
CA PRO A 188 15.83 -0.12 32.07
C PRO A 188 17.15 -0.88 31.87
N ASP A 189 17.23 -2.13 32.33
CA ASP A 189 18.41 -3.00 32.22
C ASP A 189 18.41 -3.86 30.94
N TYR A 190 17.42 -3.69 30.05
CA TYR A 190 17.34 -4.44 28.80
C TYR A 190 18.34 -3.88 27.77
N ASP A 191 19.31 -4.72 27.40
CA ASP A 191 20.31 -4.42 26.37
C ASP A 191 19.89 -5.10 25.04
N PRO A 192 19.30 -4.34 24.09
CA PRO A 192 18.78 -4.89 22.85
C PRO A 192 19.91 -5.43 21.97
N LYS A 193 19.77 -6.69 21.52
CA LYS A 193 20.69 -7.29 20.55
C LYS A 193 20.02 -7.47 19.20
N LEU A 194 20.79 -7.25 18.13
CA LEU A 194 20.30 -7.38 16.75
C LEU A 194 19.68 -8.77 16.48
N TRP A 195 20.30 -9.84 16.99
CA TRP A 195 19.79 -11.20 16.81
C TRP A 195 18.41 -11.41 17.45
N GLN A 196 18.07 -10.68 18.53
CA GLN A 196 16.74 -10.75 19.15
C GLN A 196 15.68 -10.17 18.21
N ALA A 197 15.98 -9.07 17.49
CA ALA A 197 15.09 -8.46 16.51
C ALA A 197 14.89 -9.41 15.32
N THR A 198 15.96 -10.07 14.86
CA THR A 198 15.89 -11.07 13.80
C THR A 198 15.00 -12.27 14.19
N LEU A 199 15.09 -12.76 15.43
CA LEU A 199 14.23 -13.87 15.89
C LEU A 199 12.75 -13.44 15.99
N LEU A 200 12.47 -12.23 16.46
CA LEU A 200 11.13 -11.66 16.49
C LEU A 200 10.57 -11.51 15.07
N PHE A 201 11.37 -10.99 14.13
CA PHE A 201 11.03 -10.93 12.71
C PHE A 201 10.59 -12.30 12.20
N TYR A 202 11.37 -13.35 12.46
CA TYR A 202 11.03 -14.70 11.99
C TYR A 202 9.74 -15.21 12.61
N ALA A 203 9.52 -14.96 13.90
CA ALA A 203 8.28 -15.34 14.57
C ALA A 203 7.06 -14.64 13.94
N ILE A 204 7.16 -13.35 13.63
CA ILE A 204 6.08 -12.55 13.01
C ILE A 204 5.81 -13.02 11.57
N ALA A 205 6.86 -13.24 10.77
CA ALA A 205 6.73 -13.74 9.41
C ALA A 205 6.07 -15.12 9.37
N LEU A 206 6.47 -16.03 10.28
CA LEU A 206 5.86 -17.35 10.44
C LEU A 206 4.38 -17.26 10.83
N PHE A 207 4.03 -16.33 11.72
CA PHE A 207 2.65 -16.10 12.12
C PHE A 207 1.79 -15.57 10.95
N GLY A 208 2.28 -14.58 10.20
CA GLY A 208 1.59 -14.07 9.01
C GLY A 208 1.38 -15.14 7.94
N ALA A 209 2.38 -16.01 7.72
CA ALA A 209 2.26 -17.15 6.81
C ALA A 209 1.20 -18.16 7.29
N PHE A 210 1.10 -18.39 8.60
CA PHE A 210 0.08 -19.26 9.18
C PHE A 210 -1.34 -18.72 8.96
N ILE A 211 -1.59 -17.43 9.25
CA ILE A 211 -2.91 -16.81 9.04
C ILE A 211 -3.33 -16.93 7.57
N ASN A 212 -2.44 -16.61 6.63
CA ASN A 212 -2.74 -16.68 5.21
C ASN A 212 -2.99 -18.11 4.70
N THR A 213 -2.28 -19.11 5.25
CA THR A 213 -2.40 -20.49 4.79
C THR A 213 -3.64 -21.19 5.35
N TYR A 214 -3.93 -21.03 6.64
CA TYR A 214 -4.95 -21.82 7.33
C TYR A 214 -6.22 -21.04 7.66
N LEU A 215 -6.13 -19.72 7.75
CA LEU A 215 -7.25 -18.86 8.15
C LEU A 215 -7.72 -17.94 7.01
N GLY A 216 -7.35 -18.24 5.76
CA GLY A 216 -7.77 -17.53 4.53
C GLY A 216 -9.28 -17.29 4.41
N GLY A 217 -10.12 -18.17 4.99
CA GLY A 217 -11.58 -17.98 5.04
C GLY A 217 -12.06 -16.94 6.06
N LEU A 218 -11.24 -16.64 7.08
CA LEU A 218 -11.51 -15.66 8.14
C LEU A 218 -10.98 -14.26 7.79
N LEU A 219 -10.06 -14.14 6.82
CA LEU A 219 -9.46 -12.89 6.37
C LEU A 219 -10.49 -11.78 6.13
N PRO A 220 -11.59 -11.98 5.37
CA PRO A 220 -12.56 -10.91 5.15
C PRO A 220 -13.20 -10.36 6.44
N ARG A 221 -13.33 -11.19 7.49
CA ARG A 221 -13.86 -10.76 8.79
C ARG A 221 -12.78 -10.06 9.63
N ILE A 222 -11.55 -10.57 9.59
CA ILE A 222 -10.39 -9.93 10.25
C ILE A 222 -10.16 -8.55 9.65
N GLU A 223 -10.18 -8.40 8.33
CA GLU A 223 -10.00 -7.12 7.64
C GLU A 223 -11.09 -6.11 8.01
N ALA A 224 -12.35 -6.56 8.09
CA ALA A 224 -13.44 -5.70 8.55
C ALA A 224 -13.25 -5.25 10.01
N MET A 225 -12.77 -6.14 10.90
CA MET A 225 -12.44 -5.81 12.29
C MET A 225 -11.22 -4.88 12.38
N MET A 226 -10.19 -5.11 11.57
CA MET A 226 -8.97 -4.31 11.52
C MET A 226 -9.29 -2.88 11.12
N LEU A 227 -10.24 -2.64 10.21
CA LEU A 227 -10.70 -1.29 9.90
C LEU A 227 -11.32 -0.57 11.13
N ILE A 228 -12.07 -1.29 11.95
CA ILE A 228 -12.62 -0.74 13.20
C ILE A 228 -11.48 -0.40 14.18
N VAL A 229 -10.55 -1.34 14.38
CA VAL A 229 -9.37 -1.14 15.24
C VAL A 229 -8.52 0.02 14.75
N TYR A 230 -8.33 0.16 13.44
CA TYR A 230 -7.62 1.25 12.79
C TYR A 230 -8.24 2.62 13.12
N ILE A 231 -9.58 2.74 12.99
CA ILE A 231 -10.30 3.98 13.29
C ILE A 231 -10.29 4.28 14.81
N LEU A 232 -10.54 3.26 15.64
CA LEU A 232 -10.53 3.42 17.10
C LEU A 232 -9.13 3.73 17.63
N GLY A 233 -8.09 3.12 17.04
CA GLY A 233 -6.69 3.38 17.34
C GLY A 233 -6.30 4.80 16.97
N PHE A 234 -6.72 5.28 15.80
CA PHE A 234 -6.54 6.67 15.40
C PHE A 234 -7.11 7.63 16.44
N ILE A 235 -8.37 7.43 16.87
CA ILE A 235 -9.01 8.27 17.89
C ILE A 235 -8.30 8.12 19.25
N GLY A 236 -7.94 6.89 19.61
CA GLY A 236 -7.30 6.53 20.88
C GLY A 236 -5.88 7.08 21.03
N VAL A 237 -5.19 7.36 19.93
CA VAL A 237 -3.88 8.04 19.93
C VAL A 237 -4.04 9.55 19.78
N LEU A 238 -4.92 10.00 18.89
CA LEU A 238 -5.08 11.42 18.58
C LEU A 238 -5.61 12.21 19.79
N ILE A 239 -6.66 11.73 20.47
CA ILE A 239 -7.29 12.47 21.57
C ILE A 239 -6.29 12.70 22.73
N PRO A 240 -5.59 11.67 23.25
CA PRO A 240 -4.62 11.89 24.32
C PRO A 240 -3.49 12.82 23.92
N LEU A 241 -2.98 12.75 22.68
CA LEU A 241 -1.95 13.69 22.22
C LEU A 241 -2.46 15.13 22.25
N VAL A 242 -3.64 15.39 21.67
CA VAL A 242 -4.19 16.75 21.57
C VAL A 242 -4.64 17.31 22.93
N TYR A 243 -5.05 16.47 23.89
CA TYR A 243 -5.54 16.95 25.19
C TYR A 243 -4.50 16.94 26.30
N LEU A 244 -3.62 15.94 26.33
CA LEU A 244 -2.70 15.71 27.45
C LEU A 244 -1.28 16.20 27.17
N SER A 245 -0.86 16.24 25.91
CA SER A 245 0.50 16.66 25.57
C SER A 245 0.70 18.15 25.86
N PRO A 246 1.88 18.57 26.36
CA PRO A 246 2.33 19.94 26.15
C PRO A 246 2.46 20.19 24.64
N HIS A 247 2.05 21.38 24.19
CA HIS A 247 2.07 21.73 22.77
C HIS A 247 3.14 22.77 22.47
N SER A 248 3.96 22.50 21.46
CA SER A 248 4.89 23.46 20.85
C SER A 248 4.14 24.61 20.18
N SER A 249 4.79 25.78 20.06
CA SER A 249 4.18 26.92 19.37
C SER A 249 3.99 26.65 17.89
N ALA A 250 2.92 27.19 17.30
CA ALA A 250 2.65 27.04 15.87
C ALA A 250 3.81 27.56 15.01
N GLU A 251 4.45 28.66 15.42
CA GLU A 251 5.65 29.17 14.74
C GLU A 251 6.74 28.10 14.66
N LYS A 252 7.09 27.46 15.79
CA LYS A 252 8.10 26.39 15.81
C LYS A 252 7.71 25.23 14.91
N VAL A 253 6.44 24.82 14.92
CA VAL A 253 5.95 23.69 14.11
C VAL A 253 5.98 23.98 12.61
N PHE A 254 5.57 25.17 12.18
CA PHE A 254 5.44 25.50 10.75
C PHE A 254 6.69 26.11 10.11
N THR A 255 7.66 26.59 10.89
CA THR A 255 8.85 27.29 10.34
C THR A 255 10.17 26.56 10.60
N THR A 256 10.20 25.59 11.52
CA THR A 256 11.45 24.89 11.86
C THR A 256 11.78 23.83 10.81
N PHE A 257 12.87 24.05 10.08
CA PHE A 257 13.52 23.06 9.25
C PHE A 257 14.78 22.51 9.93
N GLN A 258 15.11 21.25 9.65
CA GLN A 258 16.27 20.60 10.25
C GLN A 258 17.11 19.81 9.25
N ASN A 259 18.41 19.70 9.53
CA ASN A 259 19.38 18.97 8.71
C ASN A 259 20.39 18.27 9.62
N LEU A 260 19.88 17.31 10.41
CA LEU A 260 20.72 16.46 11.24
C LEU A 260 21.52 15.44 10.41
N GLY A 261 21.10 15.18 9.16
CA GLY A 261 21.84 14.34 8.21
C GLY A 261 23.11 14.99 7.63
N GLY A 262 23.37 16.28 7.89
CA GLY A 262 24.60 16.95 7.48
C GLY A 262 24.69 17.23 5.97
N TRP A 263 23.56 17.41 5.29
CA TRP A 263 23.52 17.67 3.86
C TRP A 263 24.00 19.08 3.49
N ASN A 264 24.54 19.25 2.28
CA ASN A 264 25.08 20.54 1.81
C ASN A 264 24.04 21.67 1.70
N SER A 265 22.74 21.35 1.67
CA SER A 265 21.68 22.35 1.64
C SER A 265 20.42 21.86 2.37
N MET A 266 19.62 22.81 2.84
CA MET A 266 18.34 22.51 3.49
C MET A 266 17.33 21.91 2.51
N GLY A 267 17.35 22.33 1.24
CA GLY A 267 16.50 21.76 0.20
C GLY A 267 16.81 20.28 -0.04
N LEU A 268 18.10 19.92 -0.04
CA LEU A 268 18.51 18.52 -0.17
C LEU A 268 18.09 17.69 1.05
N SER A 269 18.34 18.21 2.26
CA SER A 269 17.86 17.59 3.51
C SER A 269 16.35 17.36 3.48
N PHE A 270 15.57 18.36 3.06
CA PHE A 270 14.11 18.24 2.93
C PHE A 270 13.71 17.06 2.04
N PHE A 271 14.33 16.92 0.86
CA PHE A 271 13.99 15.81 -0.05
C PHE A 271 14.46 14.44 0.46
N VAL A 272 15.56 14.38 1.21
CA VAL A 272 16.01 13.14 1.85
C VAL A 272 15.00 12.67 2.88
N GLY A 273 14.49 13.56 3.75
CA GLY A 273 13.47 13.17 4.73
C GLY A 273 12.05 13.08 4.16
N TRP A 274 11.81 13.61 2.95
CA TRP A 274 10.53 13.52 2.25
C TRP A 274 10.08 12.07 2.02
N ILE A 275 11.02 11.11 2.05
CA ILE A 275 10.74 9.67 1.98
C ILE A 275 9.68 9.22 2.99
N THR A 276 9.67 9.79 4.20
CA THR A 276 8.64 9.57 5.25
C THR A 276 7.23 9.78 4.72
N SER A 277 7.04 10.89 4.02
CA SER A 277 5.74 11.29 3.51
C SER A 277 5.35 10.48 2.28
N VAL A 278 6.32 10.10 1.44
CA VAL A 278 6.08 9.29 0.25
C VAL A 278 5.75 7.84 0.62
N SER A 279 6.46 7.24 1.58
CA SER A 279 6.24 5.86 2.02
C SER A 279 4.85 5.66 2.63
N SER A 280 4.30 6.68 3.28
CA SER A 280 2.97 6.69 3.90
C SER A 280 1.80 6.42 2.93
N PHE A 281 2.03 6.50 1.61
CA PHE A 281 1.02 6.27 0.58
C PHE A 281 1.24 5.01 -0.27
N VAL A 282 2.23 4.17 0.08
CA VAL A 282 2.47 2.87 -0.58
C VAL A 282 1.32 1.91 -0.28
N GLY A 283 0.95 1.06 -1.26
CA GLY A 283 -0.08 0.03 -1.11
C GLY A 283 -1.51 0.47 -1.49
N ASN A 284 -1.67 1.67 -2.07
CA ASN A 284 -2.99 2.16 -2.50
C ASN A 284 -3.61 1.36 -3.66
N ASP A 285 -2.80 0.58 -4.40
CA ASP A 285 -3.20 -0.34 -5.47
C ASP A 285 -3.53 -1.76 -4.96
N GLY A 286 -3.60 -1.97 -3.64
CA GLY A 286 -3.86 -3.27 -3.04
C GLY A 286 -5.08 -4.01 -3.62
N ALA A 287 -6.15 -3.29 -3.94
CA ALA A 287 -7.36 -3.86 -4.54
C ALA A 287 -7.14 -4.41 -5.96
N ASP A 288 -6.14 -3.93 -6.71
CA ASP A 288 -5.81 -4.44 -8.04
C ASP A 288 -5.26 -5.87 -7.99
N HIS A 289 -4.63 -6.27 -6.90
CA HIS A 289 -4.02 -7.59 -6.75
C HIS A 289 -5.06 -8.69 -6.51
N ILE A 290 -6.21 -8.34 -5.93
CA ILE A 290 -7.32 -9.25 -5.67
C ILE A 290 -8.53 -8.99 -6.58
N ALA A 291 -8.32 -8.38 -7.75
CA ALA A 291 -9.40 -7.96 -8.64
C ALA A 291 -10.38 -9.09 -9.01
N GLU A 292 -9.89 -10.32 -9.14
CA GLU A 292 -10.73 -11.50 -9.43
C GLU A 292 -11.67 -11.90 -8.27
N GLU A 293 -11.38 -11.45 -7.05
CA GLU A 293 -12.19 -11.68 -5.86
C GLU A 293 -13.17 -10.53 -5.55
N ILE A 294 -13.16 -9.45 -6.34
CA ILE A 294 -13.98 -8.26 -6.16
C ILE A 294 -15.18 -8.26 -7.13
N ASN A 295 -16.38 -8.08 -6.59
CA ASN A 295 -17.59 -7.84 -7.38
C ASN A 295 -17.53 -6.48 -8.10
N GLN A 296 -17.87 -6.44 -9.39
CA GLN A 296 -17.83 -5.22 -10.21
C GLN A 296 -16.46 -4.52 -10.16
N ALA A 297 -15.39 -5.29 -10.33
CA ALA A 297 -13.99 -4.86 -10.22
C ALA A 297 -13.69 -3.56 -10.98
N SER A 298 -14.21 -3.40 -12.20
CA SER A 298 -14.04 -2.19 -13.05
C SER A 298 -14.62 -0.89 -12.47
N LYS A 299 -15.45 -0.98 -11.43
CA LYS A 299 -16.06 0.16 -10.72
C LYS A 299 -15.56 0.26 -9.28
N VAL A 300 -15.47 -0.88 -8.60
CA VAL A 300 -15.12 -0.94 -7.18
C VAL A 300 -13.65 -0.63 -6.96
N ILE A 301 -12.75 -1.21 -7.76
CA ILE A 301 -11.31 -1.00 -7.57
C ILE A 301 -10.91 0.47 -7.80
N PRO A 302 -11.32 1.13 -8.90
CA PRO A 302 -11.05 2.55 -9.10
C PRO A 302 -11.51 3.41 -7.92
N PHE A 303 -12.74 3.16 -7.43
CA PHE A 303 -13.28 3.87 -6.29
C PHE A 303 -12.47 3.62 -5.02
N SER A 304 -12.08 2.36 -4.77
CA SER A 304 -11.25 1.97 -3.65
C SER A 304 -9.95 2.77 -3.62
N ILE A 305 -9.21 2.79 -4.74
CA ILE A 305 -7.89 3.41 -4.85
C ILE A 305 -7.93 4.91 -4.53
N TRP A 306 -8.75 5.69 -5.26
CA TRP A 306 -8.72 7.15 -5.07
C TRP A 306 -9.35 7.56 -3.72
N PHE A 307 -10.42 6.88 -3.29
CA PHE A 307 -11.10 7.22 -2.04
C PHE A 307 -10.25 6.85 -0.82
N SER A 308 -9.63 5.67 -0.79
CA SER A 308 -8.75 5.30 0.32
C SER A 308 -7.53 6.21 0.39
N THR A 309 -6.94 6.60 -0.76
CA THR A 309 -5.82 7.55 -0.78
C THR A 309 -6.22 8.92 -0.21
N LEU A 310 -7.41 9.42 -0.54
CA LEU A 310 -7.93 10.66 0.03
C LEU A 310 -8.19 10.52 1.54
N PHE A 311 -8.89 9.47 1.94
CA PHE A 311 -9.29 9.24 3.32
C PHE A 311 -8.09 9.04 4.25
N ASN A 312 -7.16 8.15 3.87
CA ASN A 312 -5.93 7.94 4.62
C ASN A 312 -5.04 9.17 4.64
N GLY A 313 -4.99 9.94 3.55
CA GLY A 313 -4.27 11.21 3.54
C GLY A 313 -4.75 12.18 4.61
N MET A 314 -6.07 12.27 4.83
CA MET A 314 -6.66 13.09 5.91
C MET A 314 -6.32 12.57 7.30
N LEU A 315 -6.41 11.24 7.53
CA LEU A 315 -6.07 10.66 8.82
C LEU A 315 -4.58 10.86 9.14
N GLY A 316 -3.71 10.55 8.19
CA GLY A 316 -2.27 10.73 8.34
C GLY A 316 -1.87 12.19 8.56
N PHE A 317 -2.46 13.14 7.82
CA PHE A 317 -2.18 14.56 8.02
C PHE A 317 -2.60 15.03 9.42
N SER A 318 -3.77 14.57 9.88
CA SER A 318 -4.28 14.92 11.21
C SER A 318 -3.37 14.41 12.32
N MET A 319 -2.90 13.16 12.20
CA MET A 319 -1.95 12.56 13.14
C MET A 319 -0.58 13.26 13.08
N MET A 320 -0.08 13.56 11.87
CA MET A 320 1.17 14.29 11.65
C MET A 320 1.15 15.63 12.41
N ILE A 321 0.10 16.43 12.25
CA ILE A 321 -0.04 17.69 12.96
C ILE A 321 -0.05 17.47 14.48
N ALA A 322 -0.88 16.56 14.99
CA ALA A 322 -0.97 16.31 16.44
C ALA A 322 0.38 15.90 17.05
N VAL A 323 1.12 15.01 16.38
CA VAL A 323 2.43 14.55 16.85
C VAL A 323 3.46 15.66 16.78
N LEU A 324 3.51 16.45 15.70
CA LEU A 324 4.47 17.54 15.56
C LEU A 324 4.26 18.64 16.59
N PHE A 325 3.01 18.97 16.93
CA PHE A 325 2.72 19.87 18.04
C PHE A 325 3.10 19.27 19.40
N SER A 326 3.12 17.94 19.52
CA SER A 326 3.54 17.25 20.75
C SER A 326 5.07 17.15 20.92
N VAL A 327 5.85 17.39 19.86
CA VAL A 327 7.33 17.38 19.91
C VAL A 327 7.85 18.54 20.75
N GLN A 328 8.52 18.25 21.87
CA GLN A 328 9.18 19.26 22.70
C GLN A 328 10.64 19.49 22.27
N ASP A 329 11.40 18.40 22.18
CA ASP A 329 12.80 18.38 21.78
C ASP A 329 13.00 17.39 20.63
N ILE A 330 13.34 17.92 19.45
CA ILE A 330 13.52 17.13 18.23
C ILE A 330 14.78 16.25 18.33
N VAL A 331 15.85 16.74 18.96
CA VAL A 331 17.11 15.99 19.07
C VAL A 331 16.93 14.83 20.04
N ALA A 332 16.31 15.08 21.20
CA ALA A 332 16.00 14.01 22.15
C ALA A 332 15.09 12.95 21.53
N ALA A 333 14.05 13.36 20.77
CA ALA A 333 13.15 12.42 20.11
C ALA A 333 13.86 11.58 19.02
N THR A 334 14.70 12.21 18.19
CA THR A 334 15.43 11.52 17.10
C THR A 334 16.57 10.63 17.59
N GLN A 335 17.10 10.88 18.78
CA GLN A 335 18.17 10.11 19.42
C GLN A 335 17.67 9.18 20.54
N SER A 336 16.35 8.98 20.65
CA SER A 336 15.78 8.10 21.68
C SER A 336 16.32 6.68 21.56
N SER A 337 16.67 6.09 22.70
CA SER A 337 17.16 4.70 22.79
C SER A 337 16.17 3.67 22.25
N THR A 338 14.89 4.02 22.14
CA THR A 338 13.84 3.18 21.56
C THR A 338 13.97 3.00 20.05
N GLY A 339 14.71 3.87 19.36
CA GLY A 339 14.78 3.95 17.91
C GLY A 339 13.55 4.60 17.24
N PHE A 340 12.51 4.96 18.00
CA PHE A 340 11.27 5.51 17.46
C PHE A 340 10.89 6.83 18.15
N PRO A 341 10.98 7.99 17.46
CA PRO A 341 10.72 9.29 18.07
C PRO A 341 9.32 9.43 18.67
N PHE A 342 8.31 8.80 18.05
CA PHE A 342 6.94 8.86 18.56
C PHE A 342 6.79 8.23 19.95
N MET A 343 7.58 7.20 20.29
CA MET A 343 7.52 6.56 21.60
C MET A 343 7.98 7.52 22.70
N GLU A 344 9.06 8.27 22.44
CA GLU A 344 9.57 9.32 23.34
C GLU A 344 8.55 10.46 23.50
N ILE A 345 7.95 10.89 22.38
CA ILE A 345 6.91 11.93 22.36
C ILE A 345 5.72 11.48 23.19
N PHE A 346 5.27 10.22 23.05
CA PHE A 346 4.12 9.70 23.79
C PHE A 346 4.42 9.57 25.28
N GLN A 347 5.63 9.12 25.64
CA GLN A 347 6.07 9.07 27.03
C GLN A 347 6.09 10.46 27.67
N THR A 348 6.62 11.45 26.96
CA THR A 348 6.68 12.85 27.40
C THR A 348 5.27 13.45 27.50
N ALA A 349 4.41 13.16 26.52
CA ALA A 349 3.03 13.67 26.47
C ALA A 349 2.12 13.09 27.56
N LEU A 350 2.26 11.80 27.87
CA LEU A 350 1.34 11.09 28.78
C LEU A 350 1.86 11.00 30.23
N GLY A 351 3.14 11.30 30.46
CA GLY A 351 3.76 11.28 31.79
C GLY A 351 3.75 9.91 32.50
N SER A 352 3.39 8.82 31.81
CA SER A 352 3.22 7.49 32.41
C SER A 352 3.53 6.36 31.44
N LYS A 353 4.38 5.42 31.89
CA LYS A 353 4.73 4.18 31.16
C LYS A 353 3.52 3.27 30.89
N LYS A 354 2.45 3.37 31.70
CA LYS A 354 1.24 2.52 31.56
C LYS A 354 0.39 2.87 30.33
N GLY A 355 0.40 4.11 29.86
CA GLY A 355 -0.31 4.53 28.64
C GLY A 355 0.34 4.02 27.36
N ALA A 356 1.66 3.81 27.36
CA ALA A 356 2.43 3.35 26.22
C ALA A 356 2.33 1.83 25.95
N ASN A 357 1.89 1.03 26.92
CA ASN A 357 2.00 -0.45 26.91
C ASN A 357 0.73 -1.22 26.53
N ALA A 358 -0.39 -0.56 26.21
CA ALA A 358 -1.71 -1.19 26.21
C ALA A 358 -2.04 -2.12 25.00
N LEU A 359 -1.07 -2.56 24.19
CA LEU A 359 -1.32 -3.35 22.97
C LEU A 359 -0.27 -4.47 22.80
N VAL A 360 -0.71 -5.75 22.80
CA VAL A 360 -0.12 -6.99 22.20
C VAL A 360 -0.21 -8.22 23.15
N ASP A 361 -0.79 -9.34 22.66
CA ASP A 361 -0.86 -10.66 23.33
C ASP A 361 -0.29 -11.78 22.40
N PRO A 362 0.42 -12.81 22.93
CA PRO A 362 1.15 -13.80 22.13
C PRO A 362 0.67 -15.26 22.31
N LYS A 363 0.14 -15.95 21.28
CA LYS A 363 0.21 -17.44 21.21
C LYS A 363 -0.30 -18.11 19.93
N THR A 364 0.57 -18.95 19.33
CA THR A 364 0.37 -20.32 18.78
C THR A 364 0.81 -20.62 17.32
N ARG A 365 1.07 -21.93 17.07
CA ARG A 365 1.96 -22.62 16.08
C ARG A 365 1.16 -23.41 15.00
N LEU A 366 1.75 -24.30 14.17
CA LEU A 366 2.27 -24.21 12.77
C LEU A 366 1.82 -25.49 11.98
N PRO A 367 1.78 -25.48 10.63
CA PRO A 367 2.50 -26.44 9.73
C PRO A 367 3.02 -25.87 8.36
N ILE A 368 3.91 -26.61 7.67
CA ILE A 368 5.20 -26.11 7.11
C ILE A 368 5.36 -26.04 5.57
N ASN A 369 4.55 -26.68 4.73
CA ASN A 369 5.01 -26.95 3.36
C ASN A 369 4.77 -25.83 2.32
N ALA A 370 3.85 -24.89 2.56
CA ALA A 370 3.72 -23.66 1.76
C ALA A 370 4.56 -22.49 2.33
N ILE A 371 5.02 -22.64 3.58
CA ILE A 371 5.82 -21.66 4.32
C ILE A 371 7.25 -21.58 3.76
N ILE A 372 7.83 -22.69 3.30
CA ILE A 372 9.24 -22.73 2.87
C ILE A 372 9.54 -21.75 1.73
N GLY A 373 8.61 -21.54 0.78
CA GLY A 373 8.84 -20.65 -0.37
C GLY A 373 8.93 -19.16 -0.02
N THR A 374 7.98 -18.65 0.76
CA THR A 374 7.96 -17.25 1.23
C THR A 374 8.93 -17.01 2.39
N LEU A 375 9.19 -18.05 3.21
CA LEU A 375 10.17 -17.99 4.29
C LEU A 375 11.61 -17.94 3.77
N ILE A 376 11.96 -18.62 2.67
CA ILE A 376 13.32 -18.54 2.12
C ILE A 376 13.67 -17.11 1.69
N VAL A 377 12.78 -16.41 0.99
CA VAL A 377 13.01 -15.01 0.57
C VAL A 377 13.10 -14.10 1.80
N ASN A 378 12.19 -14.24 2.76
CA ASN A 378 12.21 -13.44 3.98
C ASN A 378 13.39 -13.78 4.92
N VAL A 379 13.89 -15.01 4.91
CA VAL A 379 15.12 -15.44 5.62
C VAL A 379 16.35 -14.82 4.97
N LEU A 380 16.44 -14.83 3.65
CA LEU A 380 17.54 -14.18 2.93
C LEU A 380 17.54 -12.67 3.13
N LEU A 381 16.37 -12.03 3.16
CA LEU A 381 16.23 -10.62 3.47
C LEU A 381 16.57 -10.31 4.94
N ALA A 382 16.11 -11.13 5.89
CA ALA A 382 16.41 -10.95 7.31
C ALA A 382 17.88 -11.21 7.68
N LEU A 383 18.61 -12.01 6.90
CA LEU A 383 20.05 -12.19 7.06
C LEU A 383 20.83 -10.90 6.79
N VAL A 384 20.30 -9.99 5.94
CA VAL A 384 20.86 -8.63 5.77
C VAL A 384 20.75 -7.85 7.08
N SER A 385 19.71 -8.09 7.87
CA SER A 385 19.42 -7.41 9.15
C SER A 385 20.26 -7.89 10.34
N VAL A 386 21.04 -8.97 10.19
CA VAL A 386 21.89 -9.50 11.27
C VAL A 386 23.11 -8.58 11.53
N GLY A 387 23.48 -7.74 10.56
CA GLY A 387 24.71 -6.94 10.61
C GLY A 387 24.56 -5.47 10.99
N SER A 388 23.47 -4.78 10.62
CA SER A 388 23.40 -3.32 10.77
C SER A 388 21.98 -2.74 10.75
N TYR A 389 21.79 -1.64 11.47
CA TYR A 389 20.59 -0.80 11.40
C TYR A 389 20.36 -0.22 9.99
N THR A 390 21.40 -0.12 9.16
CA THR A 390 21.30 0.29 7.74
C THR A 390 20.46 -0.67 6.89
N ALA A 391 20.31 -1.92 7.31
CA ALA A 391 19.45 -2.89 6.64
C ALA A 391 17.96 -2.51 6.71
N PHE A 392 17.55 -1.79 7.76
CA PHE A 392 16.18 -1.29 7.91
C PHE A 392 15.85 -0.23 6.85
N GLU A 393 16.73 0.76 6.71
CA GLU A 393 16.65 1.81 5.67
C GLU A 393 16.53 1.20 4.27
N ALA A 394 17.33 0.16 4.02
CA ALA A 394 17.35 -0.52 2.74
C ALA A 394 16.00 -1.16 2.39
N PHE A 395 15.22 -1.65 3.36
CA PHE A 395 13.88 -2.19 3.09
C PHE A 395 12.93 -1.10 2.61
N TYR A 396 12.84 0.01 3.32
CA TYR A 396 12.00 1.16 2.93
C TYR A 396 12.37 1.68 1.53
N SER A 397 13.67 1.83 1.28
CA SER A 397 14.20 2.25 -0.03
C SER A 397 13.82 1.28 -1.15
N VAL A 398 13.96 -0.03 -0.94
CA VAL A 398 13.66 -1.04 -1.97
C VAL A 398 12.16 -1.12 -2.24
N VAL A 399 11.31 -1.10 -1.21
CA VAL A 399 9.85 -1.05 -1.37
C VAL A 399 9.47 0.15 -2.21
N LEU A 400 9.93 1.34 -1.81
CA LEU A 400 9.57 2.56 -2.49
C LEU A 400 10.10 2.57 -3.92
N ALA A 401 11.35 2.21 -4.14
CA ALA A 401 11.95 2.17 -5.47
C ALA A 401 11.20 1.22 -6.41
N ALA A 402 10.87 0.01 -5.93
CA ALA A 402 10.15 -0.99 -6.71
C ALA A 402 8.72 -0.54 -7.02
N TYR A 403 8.02 0.03 -6.02
CA TYR A 403 6.68 0.58 -6.17
C TYR A 403 6.64 1.72 -7.20
N GLN A 404 7.49 2.73 -7.03
CA GLN A 404 7.55 3.90 -7.92
C GLN A 404 7.99 3.50 -9.33
N SER A 405 8.94 2.55 -9.47
CA SER A 405 9.36 2.04 -10.79
C SER A 405 8.24 1.29 -11.51
N SER A 406 7.48 0.46 -10.79
CA SER A 406 6.33 -0.27 -11.34
C SER A 406 5.26 0.69 -11.85
N PHE A 407 4.92 1.70 -11.03
CA PHE A 407 3.98 2.75 -11.44
C PHE A 407 4.51 3.55 -12.63
N LEU A 408 5.78 3.98 -12.61
CA LEU A 408 6.36 4.78 -13.69
C LEU A 408 6.28 4.05 -15.04
N LEU A 409 6.55 2.74 -15.05
CA LEU A 409 6.45 1.92 -16.24
C LEU A 409 5.01 1.83 -16.75
N ALA A 410 4.04 1.55 -15.87
CA ALA A 410 2.62 1.49 -16.22
C ALA A 410 2.08 2.85 -16.72
N ALA A 411 2.42 3.94 -16.03
CA ALA A 411 2.04 5.29 -16.42
C ALA A 411 2.65 5.70 -17.77
N SER A 412 3.91 5.31 -18.03
CA SER A 412 4.60 5.60 -19.29
C SER A 412 3.90 4.96 -20.49
N VAL A 413 3.55 3.67 -20.39
CA VAL A 413 2.85 2.98 -21.49
C VAL A 413 1.43 3.51 -21.66
N MET A 414 0.76 3.86 -20.57
CA MET A 414 -0.56 4.51 -20.62
C MET A 414 -0.49 5.88 -21.32
N LEU A 415 0.51 6.70 -20.99
CA LEU A 415 0.72 8.00 -21.62
C LEU A 415 0.99 7.86 -23.12
N VAL A 416 1.89 6.95 -23.52
CA VAL A 416 2.17 6.67 -24.93
C VAL A 416 0.91 6.22 -25.67
N LYS A 417 0.10 5.34 -25.05
CA LYS A 417 -1.15 4.87 -25.64
C LYS A 417 -2.15 6.00 -25.82
N ARG A 418 -2.32 6.89 -24.84
CA ARG A 418 -3.19 8.08 -24.96
C ARG A 418 -2.78 9.02 -26.09
N LEU A 419 -1.47 9.18 -26.32
CA LEU A 419 -0.94 10.10 -27.33
C LEU A 419 -0.99 9.52 -28.76
N LYS A 420 -0.94 8.19 -28.89
CA LYS A 420 -0.87 7.52 -30.21
C LYS A 420 -2.18 6.88 -30.67
N THR A 421 -3.13 6.65 -29.76
CA THR A 421 -4.38 5.96 -30.07
C THR A 421 -5.56 6.96 -29.97
N PRO A 422 -6.41 7.05 -31.00
CA PRO A 422 -7.63 7.85 -30.92
C PRO A 422 -8.49 7.46 -29.71
N ALA A 423 -9.12 8.44 -29.07
CA ALA A 423 -9.90 8.18 -27.86
C ALA A 423 -11.08 7.21 -28.08
N SER A 424 -11.58 7.07 -29.32
CA SER A 424 -12.62 6.11 -29.70
C SER A 424 -12.16 4.65 -29.68
N GLU A 425 -10.86 4.40 -29.85
CA GLU A 425 -10.27 3.05 -29.90
C GLU A 425 -9.73 2.57 -28.54
N MET A 426 -9.71 3.45 -27.55
CA MET A 426 -9.27 3.12 -26.20
C MET A 426 -10.34 2.29 -25.47
N PRO A 427 -9.95 1.17 -24.82
CA PRO A 427 -10.89 0.29 -24.12
C PRO A 427 -11.28 0.89 -22.77
N TRP A 428 -12.03 2.00 -22.78
CA TRP A 428 -12.39 2.75 -21.57
C TRP A 428 -13.23 1.92 -20.60
N GLY A 429 -12.92 2.08 -19.32
CA GLY A 429 -13.74 1.63 -18.20
C GLY A 429 -14.76 2.69 -17.77
N PRO A 430 -15.62 2.35 -16.79
CA PRO A 430 -16.58 3.28 -16.18
C PRO A 430 -15.94 4.57 -15.61
N PHE A 431 -14.74 4.47 -15.04
CA PHE A 431 -13.99 5.62 -14.52
C PHE A 431 -13.00 6.14 -15.57
N ARG A 432 -13.01 7.45 -15.82
CA ARG A 432 -12.17 8.11 -16.83
C ARG A 432 -11.81 9.54 -16.46
N LEU A 433 -10.54 9.91 -16.65
CA LEU A 433 -10.00 11.26 -16.43
C LEU A 433 -10.29 12.19 -17.62
N ARG A 434 -10.69 11.63 -18.77
CA ARG A 434 -11.06 12.39 -19.99
C ARG A 434 -9.92 13.37 -20.38
N LYS A 435 -10.25 14.65 -20.54
CA LYS A 435 -9.32 15.72 -20.95
C LYS A 435 -8.16 15.90 -19.97
N LEU A 436 -8.35 15.56 -18.69
CA LEU A 436 -7.31 15.69 -17.67
C LEU A 436 -6.35 14.49 -17.65
N GLY A 437 -6.64 13.42 -18.40
CA GLY A 437 -5.84 12.19 -18.34
C GLY A 437 -4.36 12.39 -18.69
N VAL A 438 -4.06 13.13 -19.76
CA VAL A 438 -2.68 13.43 -20.17
C VAL A 438 -1.95 14.31 -19.14
N PRO A 439 -2.45 15.51 -18.75
CA PRO A 439 -1.73 16.35 -17.80
C PRO A 439 -1.57 15.68 -16.42
N ILE A 440 -2.59 14.98 -15.91
CA ILE A 440 -2.49 14.26 -14.63
C ILE A 440 -1.42 13.17 -14.71
N THR A 441 -1.37 12.40 -15.81
CA THR A 441 -0.36 11.35 -15.98
C THR A 441 1.06 11.93 -16.01
N ILE A 442 1.28 13.04 -16.72
CA ILE A 442 2.60 13.70 -16.80
C ILE A 442 3.04 14.19 -15.41
N VAL A 443 2.18 14.88 -14.68
CA VAL A 443 2.52 15.40 -13.34
C VAL A 443 2.77 14.26 -12.35
N ALA A 444 1.95 13.19 -12.40
CA ALA A 444 2.18 11.99 -11.60
C ALA A 444 3.54 11.35 -11.91
N MET A 445 3.94 11.26 -13.18
CA MET A 445 5.25 10.74 -13.56
C MET A 445 6.40 11.63 -13.07
N ILE A 446 6.27 12.96 -13.12
CA ILE A 446 7.29 13.88 -12.58
C ILE A 446 7.46 13.65 -11.08
N TYR A 447 6.35 13.61 -10.33
CA TYR A 447 6.36 13.27 -8.91
C TYR A 447 7.05 11.92 -8.64
N THR A 448 6.69 10.90 -9.42
CA THR A 448 7.25 9.54 -9.31
C THR A 448 8.75 9.52 -9.53
N VAL A 449 9.27 10.27 -10.51
CA VAL A 449 10.70 10.34 -10.80
C VAL A 449 11.46 10.98 -9.64
N ILE A 450 10.92 12.04 -9.04
CA ILE A 450 11.54 12.69 -7.87
C ILE A 450 11.53 11.74 -6.68
N ALA A 451 10.39 11.11 -6.38
CA ALA A 451 10.24 10.13 -5.31
C ALA A 451 11.20 8.94 -5.48
N LEU A 452 11.28 8.39 -6.70
CA LEU A 452 12.20 7.29 -7.04
C LEU A 452 13.66 7.72 -6.86
N PHE A 453 14.03 8.91 -7.33
CA PHE A 453 15.41 9.40 -7.19
C PHE A 453 15.84 9.48 -5.72
N PHE A 454 15.00 10.08 -4.86
CA PHE A 454 15.30 10.23 -3.42
C PHE A 454 15.13 8.94 -2.61
N SER A 455 14.43 7.92 -3.15
CA SER A 455 14.33 6.61 -2.49
C SER A 455 15.68 5.90 -2.32
N PHE A 456 16.69 6.26 -3.10
CA PHE A 456 18.04 5.69 -3.03
C PHE A 456 19.02 6.50 -2.19
N TRP A 457 18.58 7.59 -1.55
CA TRP A 457 19.46 8.45 -0.76
C TRP A 457 19.58 7.94 0.69
N PRO A 458 20.79 7.94 1.27
CA PRO A 458 20.97 7.60 2.68
C PRO A 458 20.39 8.69 3.60
N ALA A 459 20.23 8.39 4.89
CA ALA A 459 19.77 9.37 5.87
C ALA A 459 20.84 10.43 6.24
N PHE A 460 22.13 10.10 6.09
CA PHE A 460 23.27 10.96 6.41
C PHE A 460 24.17 11.19 5.19
N SER A 461 24.77 12.37 5.08
CA SER A 461 25.67 12.74 3.98
C SER A 461 27.04 12.07 4.05
N THR A 462 27.49 11.71 5.25
CA THR A 462 28.72 10.97 5.50
C THR A 462 28.41 9.50 5.75
N VAL A 463 28.93 8.62 4.91
CA VAL A 463 28.86 7.17 5.09
C VAL A 463 30.07 6.76 5.92
N ASP A 464 29.89 6.56 7.22
CA ASP A 464 30.96 6.04 8.07
C ASP A 464 30.97 4.51 8.00
N ALA A 465 32.08 3.93 7.54
CA ALA A 465 32.21 2.49 7.32
C ALA A 465 32.13 1.68 8.63
N ALA A 466 32.23 2.33 9.79
CA ALA A 466 32.08 1.71 11.11
C ALA A 466 30.61 1.54 11.56
N VAL A 467 29.64 2.11 10.83
CA VAL A 467 28.19 2.04 11.13
C VAL A 467 27.46 1.05 10.19
N LEU A 468 28.11 0.63 9.10
CA LEU A 468 27.74 -0.52 8.26
C LEU A 468 28.13 -1.83 8.92
#